data_AF-A0A944ETS2-F1
#
_entry.id   AF-A0A944ETS2-F1
#
_cell.length_a   1.000
_cell.length_b   1.000
_cell.length_c   1.000
_cell.angle_alpha   90.00
_cell.angle_beta   90.00
_cell.angle_gamma   90.00
#
_symmetry.space_group_name_H-M   'P 1'
#
loop_
_entity.id
_entity.type
_entity.pdbx_description
1 polymer ?
#
loop_
_entity_poly.entity_id
_entity_poly.type
_entity_poly.pdbx_seq_one_letter_code
_entity_poly.pdbx_strand_id
1 'polypeptide(L)'
;MRVSKIASTLIAPSLAIAVLGVGSPAFAADPTPTATEAPAETTPPAQPEESDLAEVGGGDTSAPPPAEGPGKPPTDVPPAQPCEPGWRWASTKKYKDYHKGVGAEQANYNGTGRTARSEFISEVSGEVGIAVSGKLKVGGSVAVAEIELEYGVELSVKLTARLGNKITVDTPSRYTTHARYGVFRLKTAGYNQYVYANCTKGTKENATLYTPRRIGWAIWETK
;
A
#
# COMPACT_ATOMS: atom_id res chain seq x y z
N MET A 1 77.24 6.88 -32.65
CA MET A 1 77.22 7.96 -31.62
C MET A 1 77.13 7.28 -30.26
N ARG A 2 78.26 7.13 -29.54
CA ARG A 2 78.62 7.82 -28.27
C ARG A 2 77.52 7.70 -27.19
N VAL A 3 77.61 6.78 -26.22
CA VAL A 3 78.45 6.72 -24.98
C VAL A 3 78.04 7.71 -23.87
N SER A 4 78.00 7.16 -22.64
CA SER A 4 78.04 7.76 -21.28
C SER A 4 76.72 8.24 -20.68
N LYS A 5 76.24 7.64 -19.57
CA LYS A 5 76.72 7.73 -18.16
C LYS A 5 76.76 9.17 -17.65
N ILE A 6 76.11 9.44 -16.50
CA ILE A 6 76.76 9.85 -15.23
C ILE A 6 75.66 10.22 -14.21
N ALA A 7 75.83 9.67 -13.01
CA ALA A 7 75.17 10.02 -11.77
C ALA A 7 75.71 11.35 -11.19
N SER A 8 74.91 12.07 -10.40
CA SER A 8 75.41 12.83 -9.23
C SER A 8 74.25 13.12 -8.28
N THR A 9 74.20 12.59 -7.05
CA THR A 9 74.93 12.94 -5.80
C THR A 9 74.28 14.13 -5.06
N LEU A 10 73.62 13.78 -3.94
CA LEU A 10 73.48 14.45 -2.64
C LEU A 10 73.93 15.92 -2.50
N ILE A 11 73.02 16.78 -1.98
CA ILE A 11 73.34 17.81 -0.96
C ILE A 11 72.10 18.01 -0.04
N ALA A 12 72.23 17.64 1.23
CA ALA A 12 71.61 18.34 2.37
C ALA A 12 72.75 19.20 2.98
N PRO A 13 72.50 20.37 3.63
CA PRO A 13 71.91 20.38 4.98
C PRO A 13 71.18 21.69 5.40
N SER A 14 70.69 21.65 6.65
CA SER A 14 70.70 22.75 7.64
C SER A 14 69.37 23.41 8.05
N LEU A 15 69.10 23.18 9.34
CA LEU A 15 68.16 23.79 10.27
C LEU A 15 68.01 25.32 10.15
N ALA A 16 66.77 25.78 10.36
CA ALA A 16 66.50 26.98 11.14
C ALA A 16 65.37 26.68 12.14
N ILE A 17 65.71 26.78 13.43
CA ILE A 17 64.78 26.75 14.57
C ILE A 17 64.32 28.19 14.80
N ALA A 18 63.00 28.41 14.83
CA ALA A 18 62.39 29.59 15.42
C ALA A 18 61.24 29.14 16.34
N VAL A 19 61.17 29.76 17.51
CA VAL A 19 60.52 29.30 18.73
C VAL A 19 59.30 30.17 19.05
N LEU A 20 58.29 29.53 19.65
CA LEU A 20 57.13 30.06 20.40
C LEU A 20 55.93 30.67 19.66
N GLY A 21 54.84 29.89 19.69
CA GLY A 21 53.46 30.37 19.70
C GLY A 21 52.59 29.31 20.38
N VAL A 22 52.30 29.51 21.66
CA VAL A 22 51.43 28.62 22.46
C VAL A 22 50.00 28.79 21.97
N GLY A 23 49.52 27.82 21.19
CA GLY A 23 48.11 27.68 20.81
C GLY A 23 47.68 26.26 21.11
N SER A 24 46.91 26.08 22.18
CA SER A 24 46.32 24.80 22.57
C SER A 24 45.62 24.15 21.37
N PRO A 25 45.81 22.85 21.08
CA PRO A 25 44.90 22.16 20.19
C PRO A 25 43.54 22.11 20.87
N ALA A 26 42.54 22.73 20.25
CA ALA A 26 41.16 22.50 20.58
C ALA A 26 40.90 21.00 20.47
N PHE A 27 40.59 20.36 21.60
CA PHE A 27 40.00 19.03 21.60
C PHE A 27 38.70 19.13 20.80
N ALA A 28 38.71 18.60 19.58
CA ALA A 28 37.48 18.29 18.88
C ALA A 28 36.72 17.29 19.77
N ALA A 29 35.55 17.71 20.24
CA ALA A 29 34.67 16.85 21.00
C ALA A 29 34.37 15.59 20.18
N ASP A 30 34.49 14.42 20.83
CA ASP A 30 34.02 13.16 20.30
C ASP A 30 32.59 13.33 19.75
N PRO A 31 32.27 12.85 18.52
CA PRO A 31 30.89 12.78 18.11
C PRO A 31 30.18 11.84 19.08
N THR A 32 29.26 12.41 19.86
CA THR A 32 28.28 11.66 20.65
C THR A 32 27.68 10.58 19.75
N PRO A 33 27.71 9.29 20.14
CA PRO A 33 27.06 8.26 19.34
C PRO A 33 25.58 8.62 19.25
N THR A 34 25.15 8.98 18.04
CA THR A 34 23.74 9.14 17.71
C THR A 34 23.04 7.88 18.17
N ALA A 35 22.07 8.03 19.06
CA ALA A 35 21.20 6.94 19.47
C ALA A 35 20.67 6.27 18.19
N THR A 36 21.11 5.04 17.95
CA THR A 36 20.52 4.20 16.93
C THR A 36 19.09 3.98 17.37
N GLU A 37 18.16 4.70 16.74
CA GLU A 37 16.74 4.47 16.86
C GLU A 37 16.53 2.98 16.59
N ALA A 38 16.14 2.23 17.62
CA ALA A 38 15.81 0.83 17.44
C ALA A 38 14.68 0.77 16.40
N PRO A 39 14.85 0.05 15.27
CA PRO A 39 13.77 -0.09 14.32
C PRO A 39 12.59 -0.73 15.05
N ALA A 40 11.46 -0.02 15.05
CA ALA A 40 10.24 -0.47 15.67
C ALA A 40 9.85 -1.81 15.02
N GLU A 41 9.59 -2.83 15.84
CA GLU A 41 8.97 -4.06 15.38
C GLU A 41 7.65 -3.69 14.70
N THR A 42 7.56 -3.95 13.40
CA THR A 42 6.39 -3.55 12.60
C THR A 42 5.46 -4.74 12.50
N THR A 43 4.22 -4.57 12.95
CA THR A 43 3.20 -5.61 12.83
C THR A 43 2.97 -5.96 11.36
N PRO A 44 2.79 -7.25 11.01
CA PRO A 44 2.44 -7.67 9.67
C PRO A 44 1.23 -6.89 9.15
N PRO A 45 1.19 -6.54 7.85
CA PRO A 45 0.07 -5.82 7.29
C PRO A 45 -1.20 -6.66 7.42
N ALA A 46 -2.28 -6.02 7.89
CA ALA A 46 -3.56 -6.67 8.05
C ALA A 46 -3.99 -7.32 6.74
N GLN A 47 -4.09 -8.64 6.74
CA GLN A 47 -4.63 -9.40 5.63
C GLN A 47 -6.16 -9.36 5.70
N PRO A 48 -6.86 -9.24 4.57
CA PRO A 48 -8.30 -9.45 4.58
C PRO A 48 -8.59 -10.91 4.99
N GLU A 49 -9.50 -11.11 5.95
CA GLU A 49 -10.06 -12.42 6.30
C GLU A 49 -10.78 -12.97 5.06
N GLU A 50 -10.08 -13.81 4.32
CA GLU A 50 -10.42 -14.13 2.95
C GLU A 50 -11.52 -15.17 2.79
N SER A 51 -11.86 -15.86 3.87
CA SER A 51 -12.82 -16.97 3.86
C SER A 51 -14.25 -16.55 3.53
N ASP A 52 -14.61 -15.28 3.79
CA ASP A 52 -16.00 -14.80 3.67
C ASP A 52 -16.20 -13.75 2.57
N LEU A 53 -15.20 -13.57 1.70
CA LEU A 53 -15.24 -12.57 0.64
C LEU A 53 -15.65 -13.21 -0.69
N ALA A 54 -16.79 -12.78 -1.23
CA ALA A 54 -17.19 -13.13 -2.58
C ALA A 54 -16.41 -12.23 -3.56
N GLU A 55 -15.68 -12.83 -4.50
CA GLU A 55 -15.16 -12.09 -5.65
C GLU A 55 -16.33 -11.73 -6.57
N VAL A 56 -16.58 -10.43 -6.68
CA VAL A 56 -17.58 -9.95 -7.64
C VAL A 56 -16.84 -9.80 -8.95
N GLY A 57 -17.00 -10.79 -9.84
CA GLY A 57 -16.63 -10.64 -11.24
C GLY A 57 -17.29 -9.38 -11.77
N GLY A 58 -16.52 -8.54 -12.48
CA GLY A 58 -16.89 -7.17 -12.87
C GLY A 58 -18.07 -7.04 -13.85
N GLY A 59 -19.09 -7.87 -13.75
CA GLY A 59 -20.34 -7.76 -14.48
C GLY A 59 -21.27 -6.73 -13.85
N ASP A 60 -21.85 -5.88 -14.70
CA ASP A 60 -22.81 -4.83 -14.35
C ASP A 60 -24.21 -5.36 -13.98
N THR A 61 -24.33 -6.61 -13.54
CA THR A 61 -25.63 -7.24 -13.32
C THR A 61 -26.19 -6.76 -11.97
N SER A 62 -26.91 -5.65 -12.02
CA SER A 62 -27.67 -5.16 -10.86
C SER A 62 -28.80 -6.14 -10.54
N ALA A 63 -29.09 -6.31 -9.25
CA ALA A 63 -30.19 -7.17 -8.81
C ALA A 63 -31.54 -6.62 -9.32
N PRO A 64 -32.52 -7.50 -9.64
CA PRO A 64 -33.85 -7.06 -10.00
C PRO A 64 -34.46 -6.19 -8.88
N PRO A 65 -35.41 -5.30 -9.23
CA PRO A 65 -36.08 -4.45 -8.24
C PRO A 65 -36.73 -5.30 -7.14
N PRO A 66 -36.74 -4.83 -5.88
CA PRO A 66 -37.50 -5.49 -4.82
C PRO A 66 -38.97 -5.63 -5.22
N ALA A 67 -39.62 -6.73 -4.87
CA ALA A 67 -41.07 -6.85 -5.02
C ALA A 67 -41.75 -5.74 -4.21
N GLU A 68 -42.51 -4.88 -4.88
CA GLU A 68 -43.37 -3.90 -4.22
C GLU A 68 -44.40 -4.69 -3.38
N GLY A 69 -44.26 -4.67 -2.06
CA GLY A 69 -45.33 -5.10 -1.17
C GLY A 69 -46.57 -4.22 -1.42
N PRO A 70 -47.80 -4.68 -1.10
CA PRO A 70 -49.02 -3.94 -1.38
C PRO A 70 -49.05 -2.64 -0.59
N GLY A 71 -48.49 -1.58 -1.19
CA GLY A 71 -48.38 -0.25 -0.63
C GLY A 71 -49.72 0.45 -0.77
N LYS A 72 -50.34 0.75 0.37
CA LYS A 72 -51.52 1.62 0.51
C LYS A 72 -51.30 2.92 -0.30
N PRO A 73 -52.28 3.41 -1.08
CA PRO A 73 -52.07 4.57 -1.94
C PRO A 73 -51.89 5.83 -1.06
N PRO A 74 -50.84 6.64 -1.23
CA PRO A 74 -50.77 7.94 -0.58
C PRO A 74 -51.34 9.03 -1.49
N THR A 75 -52.16 9.83 -0.83
CA THR A 75 -52.85 11.07 -1.21
C THR A 75 -51.94 12.12 -1.87
N ASP A 76 -52.52 12.88 -2.80
CA ASP A 76 -52.06 14.15 -3.41
C ASP A 76 -50.68 14.69 -2.99
N VAL A 77 -49.66 14.43 -3.82
CA VAL A 77 -48.41 15.21 -3.84
C VAL A 77 -48.12 15.56 -5.31
N PRO A 78 -47.83 16.83 -5.66
CA PRO A 78 -47.50 17.22 -7.03
C PRO A 78 -46.31 16.41 -7.56
N PRO A 79 -46.22 16.14 -8.88
CA PRO A 79 -45.22 15.23 -9.43
C PRO A 79 -43.82 15.79 -9.18
N ALA A 80 -43.15 15.26 -8.16
CA ALA A 80 -41.72 15.43 -7.99
C ALA A 80 -41.04 14.94 -9.28
N GLN A 81 -39.99 15.63 -9.73
CA GLN A 81 -39.23 15.20 -10.90
C GLN A 81 -38.93 13.70 -10.79
N PRO A 82 -39.17 12.92 -11.85
CA PRO A 82 -39.04 11.47 -11.78
C PRO A 82 -37.60 11.13 -11.41
N CYS A 83 -37.41 10.54 -10.23
CA CYS A 83 -36.12 9.98 -9.87
C CYS A 83 -35.86 8.77 -10.77
N GLU A 84 -34.65 8.63 -11.29
CA GLU A 84 -34.26 7.41 -12.01
C GLU A 84 -34.28 6.23 -11.03
N PRO A 85 -35.16 5.23 -11.24
CA PRO A 85 -35.23 4.09 -10.35
C PRO A 85 -33.99 3.21 -10.52
N GLY A 86 -33.44 2.72 -9.42
CA GLY A 86 -32.27 1.84 -9.47
C GLY A 86 -31.61 1.61 -8.13
N TRP A 87 -30.75 0.59 -8.08
CA TRP A 87 -29.86 0.39 -6.95
C TRP A 87 -28.75 1.44 -6.97
N ARG A 88 -28.53 2.09 -5.84
CA ARG A 88 -27.40 3.02 -5.61
C ARG A 88 -26.54 2.50 -4.48
N TRP A 89 -25.24 2.74 -4.58
CA TRP A 89 -24.34 2.55 -3.47
C TRP A 89 -24.11 3.88 -2.75
N ALA A 90 -23.94 3.80 -1.44
CA ALA A 90 -23.59 4.95 -0.63
C ALA A 90 -22.51 4.52 0.34
N SER A 91 -21.33 5.14 0.23
CA SER A 91 -20.26 4.87 1.17
C SER A 91 -20.59 5.54 2.50
N THR A 92 -20.26 4.85 3.58
CA THR A 92 -20.42 5.36 4.95
C THR A 92 -19.07 5.63 5.60
N LYS A 93 -18.07 4.83 5.26
CA LYS A 93 -16.75 4.94 5.86
C LYS A 93 -15.66 4.39 4.94
N LYS A 94 -14.62 5.20 4.78
CA LYS A 94 -13.33 4.80 4.21
C LYS A 94 -12.42 4.25 5.31
N TYR A 95 -11.84 3.08 5.08
CA TYR A 95 -10.84 2.48 5.96
C TYR A 95 -9.43 2.62 5.35
N LYS A 96 -8.45 1.99 6.01
CA LYS A 96 -7.08 1.87 5.50
C LYS A 96 -7.02 0.87 4.34
N ASP A 97 -5.91 0.92 3.60
CA ASP A 97 -5.61 -0.08 2.59
C ASP A 97 -5.21 -1.41 3.25
N TYR A 98 -5.66 -2.52 2.67
CA TYR A 98 -5.34 -3.89 3.07
C TYR A 98 -4.48 -4.54 1.99
N HIS A 99 -3.44 -5.27 2.39
CA HIS A 99 -2.57 -5.95 1.42
C HIS A 99 -3.04 -7.38 1.18
N LYS A 100 -3.45 -7.67 -0.05
CA LYS A 100 -3.68 -9.03 -0.50
C LYS A 100 -2.43 -9.51 -1.25
N GLY A 101 -1.74 -10.47 -0.65
CA GLY A 101 -0.55 -11.09 -1.21
C GLY A 101 -0.87 -11.98 -2.39
N VAL A 102 0.03 -11.98 -3.36
CA VAL A 102 0.04 -12.83 -4.52
C VAL A 102 1.34 -13.63 -4.48
N GLY A 103 1.22 -14.95 -4.34
CA GLY A 103 2.37 -15.84 -4.17
C GLY A 103 2.78 -16.05 -2.70
N ALA A 104 3.96 -16.64 -2.53
CA ALA A 104 4.51 -16.95 -1.21
C ALA A 104 5.04 -15.69 -0.51
N GLU A 105 4.94 -15.69 0.81
CA GLU A 105 5.63 -14.72 1.66
C GLU A 105 7.13 -15.05 1.67
N GLN A 106 7.95 -14.02 1.47
CA GLN A 106 9.41 -14.16 1.48
C GLN A 106 9.95 -13.54 2.76
N ALA A 107 10.96 -14.19 3.34
CA ALA A 107 11.59 -13.73 4.56
C ALA A 107 13.11 -13.88 4.44
N ASN A 108 13.85 -12.89 4.92
CA ASN A 108 15.30 -12.94 4.99
C ASN A 108 15.79 -12.49 6.37
N TYR A 109 16.50 -13.37 7.07
CA TYR A 109 17.05 -13.10 8.39
C TYR A 109 18.48 -12.59 8.30
N ASN A 110 18.73 -11.41 8.85
CA ASN A 110 20.06 -10.86 8.96
C ASN A 110 20.71 -11.27 10.29
N GLY A 111 21.50 -12.34 10.25
CA GLY A 111 22.28 -12.80 11.39
C GLY A 111 23.54 -11.97 11.70
N THR A 112 23.83 -10.91 10.93
CA THR A 112 25.03 -10.09 11.12
C THR A 112 24.80 -8.98 12.15
N GLY A 113 25.89 -8.39 12.65
CA GLY A 113 25.85 -7.23 13.57
C GLY A 113 25.66 -5.88 12.88
N ARG A 114 25.35 -5.86 11.58
CA ARG A 114 25.20 -4.65 10.75
C ARG A 114 23.97 -4.80 9.86
N THR A 115 23.46 -3.69 9.32
CA THR A 115 22.39 -3.73 8.32
C THR A 115 22.87 -4.45 7.05
N ALA A 116 22.06 -5.36 6.53
CA ALA A 116 22.32 -6.12 5.30
C ALA A 116 21.24 -5.79 4.26
N ARG A 117 21.60 -5.77 2.98
CA ARG A 117 20.62 -5.54 1.91
C ARG A 117 19.98 -6.86 1.50
N SER A 118 18.67 -6.95 1.64
CA SER A 118 17.84 -8.07 1.19
C SER A 118 17.18 -7.74 -0.13
N GLU A 119 17.20 -8.68 -1.07
CA GLU A 119 16.48 -8.58 -2.35
C GLU A 119 15.35 -9.60 -2.35
N PHE A 120 14.15 -9.14 -2.71
CA PHE A 120 12.94 -9.95 -2.82
C PHE A 120 12.42 -9.88 -4.25
N ILE A 121 12.02 -11.02 -4.81
CA ILE A 121 11.62 -11.16 -6.22
C ILE A 121 10.27 -11.86 -6.28
N SER A 122 9.30 -11.26 -6.94
CA SER A 122 7.98 -11.89 -7.14
C SER A 122 8.08 -13.04 -8.15
N GLU A 123 7.86 -14.25 -7.66
CA GLU A 123 7.89 -15.49 -8.47
C GLU A 123 6.53 -15.84 -9.08
N VAL A 124 5.46 -15.16 -8.66
CA VAL A 124 4.09 -15.47 -9.07
C VAL A 124 3.36 -14.21 -9.50
N SER A 125 2.66 -14.29 -10.63
CA SER A 125 1.64 -13.30 -11.02
C SER A 125 0.27 -13.76 -10.58
N GLY A 126 -0.61 -12.81 -10.27
CA GLY A 126 -1.96 -13.11 -9.85
C GLY A 126 -2.86 -11.91 -10.02
N GLU A 127 -4.11 -12.20 -10.32
CA GLU A 127 -5.13 -11.18 -10.53
C GLU A 127 -5.94 -11.01 -9.26
N VAL A 128 -6.15 -9.77 -8.87
CA VAL A 128 -6.86 -9.41 -7.66
C VAL A 128 -8.02 -8.51 -8.07
N GLY A 129 -9.23 -9.04 -7.96
CA GLY A 129 -10.47 -8.34 -8.30
C GLY A 129 -11.11 -7.61 -7.11
N ILE A 130 -12.29 -7.03 -7.35
CA ILE A 130 -13.19 -6.53 -6.31
C ILE A 130 -13.65 -7.71 -5.44
N ALA A 131 -13.52 -7.54 -4.14
CA ALA A 131 -14.07 -8.49 -3.18
C ALA A 131 -15.13 -7.81 -2.32
N VAL A 132 -16.23 -8.52 -2.02
CA VAL A 132 -17.34 -8.02 -1.22
C VAL A 132 -17.56 -8.92 -0.02
N SER A 133 -17.76 -8.31 1.15
CA SER A 133 -18.37 -8.95 2.31
C SER A 133 -19.82 -8.45 2.45
N GLY A 134 -20.78 -9.37 2.35
CA GLY A 134 -22.22 -9.07 2.43
C GLY A 134 -22.94 -9.14 1.08
N LYS A 135 -24.11 -8.48 0.99
CA LYS A 135 -24.96 -8.47 -0.21
C LYS A 135 -24.72 -7.19 -1.01
N LEU A 136 -24.00 -7.29 -2.11
CA LEU A 136 -23.93 -6.21 -3.11
C LEU A 136 -25.03 -6.43 -4.15
N LYS A 137 -25.84 -5.40 -4.38
CA LYS A 137 -26.94 -5.44 -5.37
C LYS A 137 -26.74 -4.50 -6.55
N VAL A 138 -25.80 -3.55 -6.43
CA VAL A 138 -25.30 -2.76 -7.55
C VAL A 138 -24.19 -3.52 -8.30
N GLY A 139 -23.96 -3.18 -9.56
CA GLY A 139 -22.75 -3.63 -10.26
C GLY A 139 -21.48 -3.17 -9.53
N GLY A 140 -20.46 -4.04 -9.46
CA GLY A 140 -19.21 -3.73 -8.74
C GLY A 140 -18.46 -2.52 -9.31
N SER A 141 -18.47 -2.37 -10.64
CA SER A 141 -17.97 -1.20 -11.39
C SER A 141 -18.64 0.11 -10.98
N VAL A 142 -19.97 0.12 -10.84
CA VAL A 142 -20.77 1.28 -10.44
C VAL A 142 -20.41 1.68 -9.01
N ALA A 143 -20.33 0.71 -8.10
CA ALA A 143 -19.91 0.97 -6.73
C ALA A 143 -18.49 1.54 -6.66
N VAL A 144 -17.56 1.01 -7.46
CA VAL A 144 -16.19 1.53 -7.55
C VAL A 144 -16.21 2.99 -8.02
N ALA A 145 -16.89 3.31 -9.12
CA ALA A 145 -16.95 4.67 -9.65
C ALA A 145 -17.55 5.66 -8.62
N GLU A 146 -18.59 5.26 -7.90
CA GLU A 146 -19.18 6.09 -6.83
C GLU A 146 -18.18 6.31 -5.68
N ILE A 147 -17.40 5.30 -5.29
CA ILE A 147 -16.35 5.41 -4.26
C ILE A 147 -15.19 6.31 -4.74
N GLU A 148 -14.77 6.19 -5.99
CA GLU A 148 -13.72 7.02 -6.59
C GLU A 148 -14.13 8.49 -6.57
N LEU A 149 -15.37 8.78 -6.96
CA LEU A 149 -15.93 10.12 -6.99
C LEU A 149 -16.08 10.71 -5.58
N GLU A 150 -16.54 9.91 -4.61
CA GLU A 150 -16.74 10.37 -3.23
C GLU A 150 -15.42 10.64 -2.50
N TYR A 151 -14.40 9.80 -2.71
CA TYR A 151 -13.13 9.88 -1.97
C TYR A 151 -11.94 10.43 -2.77
N GLY A 152 -12.12 10.77 -4.05
CA GLY A 152 -11.07 11.25 -4.93
C GLY A 152 -9.90 10.28 -5.06
N VAL A 153 -10.19 8.98 -5.14
CA VAL A 153 -9.18 7.91 -5.27
C VAL A 153 -9.30 7.24 -6.63
N GLU A 154 -8.19 6.85 -7.21
CA GLU A 154 -8.17 5.97 -8.38
C GLU A 154 -8.22 4.52 -7.88
N LEU A 155 -9.26 3.79 -8.27
CA LEU A 155 -9.45 2.38 -7.97
C LEU A 155 -9.50 1.63 -9.29
N SER A 156 -9.54 0.31 -9.20
CA SER A 156 -9.60 -0.55 -10.36
C SER A 156 -10.45 -1.76 -10.03
N VAL A 157 -11.29 -2.18 -10.98
CA VAL A 157 -12.10 -3.39 -10.85
C VAL A 157 -11.22 -4.64 -10.73
N LYS A 158 -10.05 -4.62 -11.38
CA LYS A 158 -9.10 -5.72 -11.40
C LYS A 158 -7.68 -5.18 -11.57
N LEU A 159 -6.76 -5.64 -10.73
CA LEU A 159 -5.33 -5.37 -10.88
C LEU A 159 -4.57 -6.69 -10.97
N THR A 160 -3.65 -6.77 -11.92
CA THR A 160 -2.78 -7.93 -12.11
C THR A 160 -1.40 -7.63 -11.53
N ALA A 161 -1.05 -8.33 -10.45
CA ALA A 161 0.30 -8.31 -9.91
C ALA A 161 1.25 -8.96 -10.93
N ARG A 162 2.30 -8.23 -11.34
CA ARG A 162 3.21 -8.66 -12.41
C ARG A 162 4.28 -9.59 -11.88
N LEU A 163 4.56 -10.65 -12.63
CA LEU A 163 5.70 -11.54 -12.38
C LEU A 163 7.03 -10.78 -12.52
N GLY A 164 8.02 -11.10 -11.67
CA GLY A 164 9.39 -10.61 -11.82
C GLY A 164 9.62 -9.17 -11.31
N ASN A 165 8.66 -8.59 -10.60
CA ASN A 165 8.91 -7.38 -9.81
C ASN A 165 9.96 -7.70 -8.73
N LYS A 166 10.93 -6.81 -8.52
CA LYS A 166 12.00 -6.95 -7.52
C LYS A 166 12.07 -5.72 -6.64
N ILE A 167 12.35 -5.91 -5.36
CA ILE A 167 12.60 -4.83 -4.42
C ILE A 167 13.82 -5.14 -3.56
N THR A 168 14.62 -4.13 -3.30
CA THR A 168 15.74 -4.19 -2.37
C THR A 168 15.39 -3.40 -1.12
N VAL A 169 15.54 -4.03 0.05
CA VAL A 169 15.25 -3.46 1.37
C VAL A 169 16.48 -3.65 2.25
N ASP A 170 16.77 -2.67 3.10
CA ASP A 170 17.85 -2.78 4.06
C ASP A 170 17.33 -3.42 5.36
N THR A 171 17.72 -4.67 5.62
CA THR A 171 17.33 -5.47 6.80
C THR A 171 18.25 -5.16 7.99
N PRO A 172 17.71 -4.71 9.13
CA PRO A 172 18.50 -4.41 10.32
C PRO A 172 19.24 -5.62 10.90
N SER A 173 20.28 -5.34 11.70
CA SER A 173 21.06 -6.36 12.40
C SER A 173 20.21 -7.17 13.36
N ARG A 174 20.20 -8.51 13.22
CA ARG A 174 19.41 -9.45 14.05
C ARG A 174 17.89 -9.31 13.88
N TYR A 175 17.44 -8.93 12.70
CA TYR A 175 16.03 -8.91 12.32
C TYR A 175 15.78 -9.78 11.09
N THR A 176 14.55 -10.26 10.98
CA THR A 176 13.99 -10.88 9.77
C THR A 176 13.13 -9.86 9.06
N THR A 177 13.53 -9.45 7.85
CA THR A 177 12.63 -8.68 6.97
C THR A 177 11.76 -9.66 6.22
N HIS A 178 10.45 -9.48 6.34
CA HIS A 178 9.44 -10.16 5.55
C HIS A 178 8.97 -9.25 4.43
N ALA A 179 8.74 -9.83 3.27
CA ALA A 179 8.24 -9.13 2.11
C ALA A 179 7.17 -9.99 1.41
N ARG A 180 6.03 -9.37 1.12
CA ARG A 180 4.94 -9.99 0.39
C ARG A 180 4.54 -9.12 -0.78
N TYR A 181 4.70 -9.64 -2.00
CA TYR A 181 4.21 -8.97 -3.19
C TYR A 181 2.71 -9.15 -3.34
N GLY A 182 2.00 -8.14 -3.86
CA GLY A 182 0.56 -8.24 -4.05
C GLY A 182 -0.11 -6.92 -4.37
N VAL A 183 -1.41 -6.86 -4.09
CA VAL A 183 -2.28 -5.72 -4.41
C VAL A 183 -2.85 -5.14 -3.12
N PHE A 184 -2.69 -3.83 -2.96
CA PHE A 184 -3.36 -3.05 -1.93
C PHE A 184 -4.81 -2.80 -2.37
N ARG A 185 -5.74 -3.29 -1.56
CA ARG A 185 -7.19 -3.10 -1.68
C ARG A 185 -7.64 -2.03 -0.69
N LEU A 186 -8.40 -1.03 -1.14
CA LEU A 186 -9.05 -0.09 -0.26
C LEU A 186 -10.31 -0.75 0.32
N LYS A 187 -10.43 -0.80 1.65
CA LYS A 187 -11.65 -1.25 2.31
C LYS A 187 -12.60 -0.06 2.48
N THR A 188 -13.83 -0.23 2.03
CA THR A 188 -14.92 0.75 2.18
C THR A 188 -16.16 0.05 2.71
N ALA A 189 -16.80 0.64 3.71
CA ALA A 189 -18.10 0.19 4.18
C ALA A 189 -19.18 1.12 3.67
N GLY A 190 -20.31 0.57 3.30
CA GLY A 190 -21.45 1.33 2.80
C GLY A 190 -22.70 0.48 2.76
N TYR A 191 -23.70 0.98 2.05
CA TYR A 191 -24.95 0.27 1.89
C TYR A 191 -25.49 0.44 0.47
N ASN A 192 -26.19 -0.60 0.02
CA ASN A 192 -27.02 -0.57 -1.16
C ASN A 192 -28.41 -0.08 -0.78
N GLN A 193 -28.98 0.82 -1.57
CA GLN A 193 -30.36 1.26 -1.40
C GLN A 193 -31.04 1.37 -2.76
N TYR A 194 -32.22 0.76 -2.90
CA TYR A 194 -33.04 0.93 -4.09
C TYR A 194 -33.78 2.28 -4.02
N VAL A 195 -33.64 3.10 -5.05
CA VAL A 195 -34.43 4.32 -5.23
C VAL A 195 -35.57 3.98 -6.19
N TYR A 196 -36.80 4.23 -5.77
CA TYR A 196 -37.99 4.03 -6.60
C TYR A 196 -38.27 5.28 -7.45
N ALA A 197 -39.09 5.13 -8.49
CA ALA A 197 -39.45 6.24 -9.40
C ALA A 197 -40.17 7.40 -8.69
N ASN A 198 -40.83 7.11 -7.57
CA ASN A 198 -41.47 8.09 -6.68
C ASN A 198 -40.48 8.75 -5.69
N CYS A 199 -39.16 8.61 -5.91
CA CYS A 199 -38.08 9.09 -5.06
C CYS A 199 -38.07 8.51 -3.63
N THR A 200 -38.91 7.52 -3.34
CA THR A 200 -38.83 6.79 -2.07
C THR A 200 -37.61 5.90 -2.07
N LYS A 201 -37.05 5.68 -0.89
CA LYS A 201 -35.85 4.87 -0.71
C LYS A 201 -36.21 3.57 -0.01
N GLY A 202 -35.81 2.45 -0.59
CA GLY A 202 -36.01 1.12 -0.04
C GLY A 202 -35.12 0.83 1.17
N THR A 203 -35.15 -0.43 1.61
CA THR A 203 -34.32 -0.92 2.71
C THR A 203 -32.83 -0.80 2.39
N LYS A 204 -32.04 -0.42 3.39
CA LYS A 204 -30.58 -0.36 3.29
C LYS A 204 -30.00 -1.74 3.52
N GLU A 205 -29.16 -2.20 2.60
CA GLU A 205 -28.40 -3.44 2.75
C GLU A 205 -26.92 -3.10 2.88
N ASN A 206 -26.37 -3.24 4.09
CA ASN A 206 -24.97 -2.95 4.36
C ASN A 206 -24.07 -3.97 3.66
N ALA A 207 -22.98 -3.49 3.07
CA ALA A 207 -21.91 -4.33 2.57
C ALA A 207 -20.56 -3.66 2.81
N THR A 208 -19.49 -4.44 2.66
CA THR A 208 -18.12 -3.94 2.66
C THR A 208 -17.45 -4.31 1.35
N LEU A 209 -16.89 -3.33 0.66
CA LEU A 209 -16.17 -3.49 -0.59
C LEU A 209 -14.67 -3.39 -0.34
N TYR A 210 -13.93 -4.26 -1.02
CA TYR A 210 -12.47 -4.25 -1.09
C TYR A 210 -12.07 -4.05 -2.54
N THR A 211 -11.68 -2.82 -2.87
CA THR A 211 -11.42 -2.40 -4.24
C THR A 211 -9.92 -2.32 -4.50
N PRO A 212 -9.38 -3.02 -5.52
CA PRO A 212 -7.99 -2.88 -5.92
C PRO A 212 -7.61 -1.42 -6.17
N ARG A 213 -6.48 -0.98 -5.60
CA ARG A 213 -5.99 0.41 -5.73
C ARG A 213 -4.60 0.51 -6.35
N ARG A 214 -3.64 -0.26 -5.82
CA ARG A 214 -2.27 -0.26 -6.33
C ARG A 214 -1.58 -1.60 -6.10
N ILE A 215 -0.57 -1.87 -6.91
CA ILE A 215 0.29 -3.05 -6.78
C ILE A 215 1.55 -2.65 -5.99
N GLY A 216 2.03 -3.51 -5.10
CA GLY A 216 3.28 -3.24 -4.37
C GLY A 216 3.68 -4.31 -3.37
N TRP A 217 4.82 -4.04 -2.73
CA TRP A 217 5.37 -4.88 -1.67
C TRP A 217 4.88 -4.42 -0.30
N ALA A 218 4.34 -5.37 0.46
CA ALA A 218 4.13 -5.25 1.89
C ALA A 218 5.40 -5.74 2.59
N ILE A 219 6.07 -4.86 3.32
CA ILE A 219 7.33 -5.17 4.03
C ILE A 219 7.12 -4.92 5.52
N TRP A 220 7.59 -5.83 6.35
CA TRP A 220 7.60 -5.68 7.81
C TRP A 220 8.79 -6.45 8.39
N GLU A 221 9.16 -6.12 9.62
CA GLU A 221 10.35 -6.65 10.26
C GLU A 221 10.00 -7.24 11.62
N THR A 222 10.49 -8.45 11.86
CA THR A 222 10.38 -9.15 13.16
C THR A 222 11.76 -9.43 13.71
N LYS A 223 11.89 -9.45 15.03
CA LYS A 223 13.17 -9.74 15.70
C LYS A 223 13.39 -11.24 15.90
#